data_AF-C8PIV1-F1
#
_entry.id   AF-C8PIV1-F1
#
_cell.length_a   1.000
_cell.length_b   1.000
_cell.length_c   1.000
_cell.angle_alpha   90.00
_cell.angle_beta   90.00
_cell.angle_gamma   90.00
#
_symmetry.space_group_name_H-M   'P 1'
#
loop_
_entity.id
_entity.type
_entity.pdbx_description
1 polymer ?
#
loop_
_entity_poly.entity_id
_entity_poly.type
_entity_poly.pdbx_seq_one_letter_code
_entity_poly.pdbx_strand_id
1 'polypeptide(L)'
;MKKFYLKIWLLAFIMAFAATLAAAKSHLTSLIKLEDFNNEEQRMLFKSCDYGDGKYGSCNKLVEILSKECEDGNMRSCTIQSDFLQSLFREEEAMKYLIKLCDANLIEYCMGLGWEDIEFNGNIQRAIRSFEKVCDSKLKNSELFCKMNEELKSCLKDKECNPIIKGKALLKRTVEELK
;
A
#
# COMPACT_ATOMS: atom_id res chain seq x y z
N MET A 1 -40.86 -13.48 -10.77
CA MET A 1 -40.31 -12.12 -11.00
C MET A 1 -39.12 -11.75 -10.11
N LYS A 2 -39.04 -12.13 -8.82
CA LYS A 2 -37.90 -11.80 -7.92
C LYS A 2 -36.50 -12.30 -8.37
N LYS A 3 -36.42 -13.46 -9.03
CA LYS A 3 -35.12 -14.06 -9.46
C LYS A 3 -34.42 -13.28 -10.59
N PHE A 4 -35.17 -12.51 -11.39
CA PHE A 4 -34.60 -11.72 -12.50
C PHE A 4 -33.95 -10.43 -12.00
N TYR A 5 -34.59 -9.74 -11.05
CA TYR A 5 -34.04 -8.52 -10.45
C TYR A 5 -32.78 -8.80 -9.62
N LEU A 6 -32.69 -9.96 -8.95
CA LEU A 6 -31.49 -10.35 -8.20
C LEU A 6 -30.27 -10.53 -9.12
N LYS A 7 -30.45 -11.11 -10.31
CA LYS A 7 -29.37 -11.27 -11.30
C LYS A 7 -28.91 -9.94 -11.90
N ILE A 8 -29.85 -9.04 -12.21
CA ILE A 8 -29.51 -7.72 -12.77
C ILE A 8 -28.80 -6.85 -11.74
N TRP A 9 -29.22 -6.91 -10.47
CA TRP A 9 -28.56 -6.20 -9.38
C TRP A 9 -27.16 -6.75 -9.09
N LEU A 10 -26.97 -8.07 -9.12
CA LEU A 10 -25.66 -8.70 -8.97
C LEU A 10 -24.69 -8.26 -10.08
N LEU A 11 -25.15 -8.22 -11.33
CA LEU A 11 -24.34 -7.81 -12.48
C LEU A 11 -23.96 -6.33 -12.42
N ALA A 12 -24.88 -5.46 -11.99
CA ALA A 12 -24.59 -4.04 -11.79
C ALA A 12 -23.59 -3.80 -10.64
N PHE A 13 -23.67 -4.59 -9.56
CA PHE A 13 -22.74 -4.52 -8.43
C PHE A 13 -21.33 -5.00 -8.83
N ILE A 14 -21.23 -6.09 -9.60
CA ILE A 14 -19.95 -6.59 -10.13
C ILE A 14 -19.30 -5.58 -11.09
N MET A 15 -20.07 -4.96 -11.98
CA MET A 15 -19.54 -3.95 -12.90
C MET A 15 -19.10 -2.67 -12.18
N ALA A 16 -19.79 -2.25 -11.12
CA ALA A 16 -19.36 -1.14 -10.27
C ALA A 16 -18.04 -1.47 -9.54
N PHE A 17 -17.88 -2.69 -9.02
CA PHE A 17 -16.64 -3.16 -8.41
C PHE A 17 -15.46 -3.25 -9.41
N ALA A 18 -15.72 -3.73 -10.63
CA ALA A 18 -14.70 -3.81 -11.68
C ALA A 18 -14.22 -2.42 -12.14
N ALA A 19 -15.13 -1.44 -12.24
CA ALA A 19 -14.77 -0.06 -12.57
C ALA A 19 -13.96 0.62 -11.45
N THR A 20 -14.26 0.33 -10.17
CA THR A 20 -13.47 0.83 -9.04
C THR A 20 -12.07 0.21 -8.97
N LEU A 21 -11.93 -1.08 -9.31
CA LEU A 21 -10.62 -1.74 -9.42
C LEU A 21 -9.78 -1.14 -10.56
N ALA A 22 -10.39 -0.85 -11.71
CA ALA A 22 -9.70 -0.25 -12.85
C ALA A 22 -9.24 1.21 -12.60
N ALA A 23 -9.99 1.99 -11.82
CA ALA A 23 -9.59 3.34 -11.43
C ALA A 23 -8.54 3.36 -10.30
N ALA A 24 -8.60 2.42 -9.35
CA ALA A 24 -7.53 2.21 -8.37
C ALA A 24 -6.24 1.67 -9.04
N LYS A 25 -6.38 0.82 -10.06
CA LYS A 25 -5.32 0.25 -10.91
C LYS A 25 -4.46 1.34 -11.55
N SER A 26 -5.03 2.42 -12.08
CA SER A 26 -4.22 3.45 -12.76
C SER A 26 -3.36 4.29 -11.82
N HIS A 27 -3.79 4.47 -10.56
CA HIS A 27 -3.05 5.29 -9.60
C HIS A 27 -1.84 4.54 -9.03
N LEU A 28 -1.98 3.24 -8.68
CA LEU A 28 -0.85 2.46 -8.15
C LEU A 28 0.18 2.05 -9.21
N THR A 29 -0.24 1.68 -10.44
CA THR A 29 0.73 1.40 -11.52
C THR A 29 1.45 2.66 -12.03
N SER A 30 0.97 3.85 -11.69
CA SER A 30 1.66 5.11 -12.06
C SER A 30 2.95 5.36 -11.28
N LEU A 31 3.18 4.63 -10.19
CA LEU A 31 4.37 4.77 -9.36
C LEU A 31 5.55 3.96 -9.89
N ILE A 32 5.30 2.84 -10.58
CA ILE A 32 6.34 1.95 -11.12
C ILE A 32 6.55 2.28 -12.60
N LYS A 33 7.70 2.89 -12.92
CA LYS A 33 8.05 3.18 -14.31
C LYS A 33 8.88 2.05 -14.88
N LEU A 34 8.78 1.89 -16.20
CA LEU A 34 9.61 0.91 -16.91
C LEU A 34 11.10 1.14 -16.67
N GLU A 35 11.54 2.38 -16.50
CA GLU A 35 12.95 2.74 -16.23
C GLU A 35 13.46 2.27 -14.87
N ASP A 36 12.57 1.97 -13.92
CA ASP A 36 12.97 1.58 -12.57
C ASP A 36 13.59 0.17 -12.52
N PHE A 37 13.24 -0.70 -13.47
CA PHE A 37 13.72 -2.08 -13.54
C PHE A 37 15.20 -2.19 -13.95
N ASN A 38 15.86 -3.24 -13.44
CA ASN A 38 17.30 -3.47 -13.61
C ASN A 38 17.66 -3.99 -15.02
N ASN A 39 16.76 -4.70 -15.71
CA ASN A 39 17.04 -5.32 -17.00
C ASN A 39 15.78 -5.49 -17.87
N GLU A 40 15.98 -5.90 -19.13
CA GLU A 40 14.88 -6.05 -20.09
C GLU A 40 13.93 -7.21 -19.76
N GLU A 41 14.41 -8.29 -19.12
CA GLU A 41 13.54 -9.39 -18.68
C GLU A 41 12.48 -8.88 -17.70
N GLN A 42 12.89 -8.10 -16.70
CA GLN A 42 11.97 -7.50 -15.73
C GLN A 42 10.97 -6.56 -16.41
N ARG A 43 11.44 -5.70 -17.34
CA ARG A 43 10.57 -4.78 -18.10
C ARG A 43 9.54 -5.56 -18.93
N MET A 44 9.96 -6.65 -19.57
CA MET A 44 9.08 -7.51 -20.37
C MET A 44 8.08 -8.26 -19.49
N LEU A 45 8.50 -8.77 -18.34
CA LEU A 45 7.60 -9.40 -17.37
C LEU A 45 6.58 -8.40 -16.82
N PHE A 46 6.98 -7.17 -16.52
CA PHE A 46 6.06 -6.12 -16.05
C PHE A 46 5.05 -5.73 -17.13
N LYS A 47 5.47 -5.52 -18.38
CA LYS A 47 4.56 -5.27 -19.52
C LYS A 47 3.59 -6.43 -19.75
N SER A 48 4.07 -7.67 -19.55
CA SER A 48 3.28 -8.89 -19.74
C SER A 48 2.43 -9.23 -18.53
N CYS A 49 2.67 -8.60 -17.38
CA CYS A 49 1.87 -8.74 -16.17
C CYS A 49 0.54 -8.04 -16.42
N ASP A 50 -0.42 -8.83 -16.87
CA ASP A 50 -1.76 -8.38 -17.14
C ASP A 50 -2.65 -8.67 -15.94
N TYR A 51 -2.95 -7.61 -15.17
CA TYR A 51 -3.73 -7.58 -13.93
C TYR A 51 -5.21 -7.99 -14.12
N GLY A 52 -5.50 -9.16 -14.70
CA GLY A 52 -6.86 -9.66 -14.90
C GLY A 52 -7.05 -10.74 -15.95
N ASP A 53 -6.19 -10.85 -16.97
CA ASP A 53 -6.45 -11.70 -18.15
C ASP A 53 -5.86 -13.14 -18.05
N GLY A 54 -5.59 -13.61 -16.84
CA GLY A 54 -5.11 -14.99 -16.60
C GLY A 54 -3.61 -15.22 -16.86
N LYS A 55 -2.83 -14.16 -17.16
CA LYS A 55 -1.35 -14.21 -17.27
C LYS A 55 -0.63 -13.92 -15.95
N TYR A 56 -1.15 -14.46 -14.84
CA TYR A 56 -0.53 -14.32 -13.51
C TYR A 56 0.91 -14.86 -13.44
N GLY A 57 1.29 -15.76 -14.37
CA GLY A 57 2.65 -16.31 -14.42
C GLY A 57 3.74 -15.24 -14.57
N SER A 58 3.52 -14.21 -15.39
CA SER A 58 4.49 -13.12 -15.56
C SER A 58 4.61 -12.25 -14.30
N CYS A 59 3.47 -11.94 -13.66
CA CYS A 59 3.46 -11.18 -12.40
C CYS A 59 4.18 -11.96 -11.29
N ASN A 60 3.88 -13.25 -11.12
CA ASN A 60 4.50 -14.08 -10.09
C ASN A 60 6.01 -14.27 -10.32
N LYS A 61 6.42 -14.50 -11.58
CA LYS A 61 7.86 -14.59 -11.90
C LYS A 61 8.57 -13.27 -11.60
N LEU A 62 7.94 -12.13 -11.89
CA LEU A 62 8.51 -10.83 -11.53
C LEU A 62 8.60 -10.65 -10.00
N VAL A 63 7.57 -11.05 -9.25
CA VAL A 63 7.57 -11.05 -7.78
C VAL A 63 8.72 -11.89 -7.23
N GLU A 64 8.97 -13.09 -7.77
CA GLU A 64 10.08 -13.95 -7.34
C GLU A 64 11.45 -13.30 -7.58
N ILE A 65 11.66 -12.75 -8.77
CA ILE A 65 12.92 -12.08 -9.15
C ILE A 65 13.19 -10.90 -8.21
N LEU A 66 12.21 -9.99 -8.08
CA LEU A 66 12.35 -8.79 -7.26
C LEU A 66 12.53 -9.12 -5.77
N SER A 67 11.82 -10.14 -5.27
CA SER A 67 12.00 -10.65 -3.90
C SER A 67 13.44 -11.08 -3.65
N LYS A 68 14.00 -11.91 -4.54
CA LYS A 68 15.36 -12.42 -4.39
C LYS A 68 16.39 -11.30 -4.45
N GLU A 69 16.27 -10.38 -5.42
CA GLU A 69 17.18 -9.24 -5.53
C GLU A 69 17.11 -8.34 -4.28
N CYS A 70 15.91 -8.13 -3.74
CA CYS A 70 15.74 -7.39 -2.50
C CYS A 70 16.40 -8.11 -1.30
N GLU A 71 16.27 -9.43 -1.21
CA GLU A 71 16.91 -10.24 -0.18
C GLU A 71 18.44 -10.20 -0.28
N ASP A 72 18.97 -10.18 -1.51
CA ASP A 72 20.39 -10.00 -1.82
C ASP A 72 20.89 -8.55 -1.59
N GLY A 73 20.02 -7.65 -1.13
CA GLY A 73 20.36 -6.29 -0.71
C GLY A 73 20.08 -5.19 -1.73
N ASN A 74 19.46 -5.50 -2.87
CA ASN A 74 19.06 -4.50 -3.85
C ASN A 74 17.82 -3.73 -3.36
N MET A 75 18.05 -2.58 -2.72
CA MET A 75 16.98 -1.73 -2.16
C MET A 75 16.04 -1.15 -3.23
N ARG A 76 16.51 -0.97 -4.46
CA ARG A 76 15.65 -0.59 -5.59
C ARG A 76 14.67 -1.71 -5.93
N SER A 77 15.13 -2.97 -5.91
CA SER A 77 14.21 -4.11 -6.09
C SER A 77 13.23 -4.23 -4.92
N CYS A 78 13.64 -3.93 -3.68
CA CYS A 78 12.71 -3.86 -2.54
C CYS A 78 11.61 -2.81 -2.73
N THR A 79 12.00 -1.63 -3.23
CA THR A 79 11.11 -0.49 -3.54
C THR A 79 10.06 -0.91 -4.56
N ILE A 80 10.51 -1.40 -5.72
CA ILE A 80 9.62 -1.86 -6.80
C ILE A 80 8.73 -3.00 -6.33
N GLN A 81 9.28 -3.95 -5.56
CA GLN A 81 8.53 -5.09 -5.04
C GLN A 81 7.39 -4.66 -4.11
N SER A 82 7.66 -3.71 -3.21
CA SER A 82 6.65 -3.16 -2.31
C SER A 82 5.50 -2.56 -3.11
N ASP A 83 5.79 -1.68 -4.06
CA ASP A 83 4.77 -1.01 -4.87
C ASP A 83 4.03 -1.98 -5.79
N PHE A 84 4.74 -2.98 -6.32
CA PHE A 84 4.18 -3.97 -7.23
C PHE A 84 3.25 -4.94 -6.51
N LEU A 85 3.57 -5.33 -5.28
CA LEU A 85 2.67 -6.17 -4.48
C LEU A 85 1.41 -5.39 -4.06
N GLN A 86 1.53 -4.12 -3.68
CA GLN A 86 0.38 -3.25 -3.42
C GLN A 86 -0.51 -3.12 -4.68
N SER A 87 0.09 -2.97 -5.87
CA SER A 87 -0.68 -2.85 -7.13
C SER A 87 -1.40 -4.15 -7.52
N LEU A 88 -0.93 -5.29 -6.99
CA LEU A 88 -1.57 -6.60 -7.09
C LEU A 88 -2.56 -6.87 -5.95
N PHE A 89 -2.80 -5.91 -5.05
CA PHE A 89 -3.60 -6.05 -3.82
C PHE A 89 -3.09 -7.17 -2.89
N ARG A 90 -1.77 -7.40 -2.88
CA ARG A 90 -1.08 -8.39 -2.02
C ARG A 90 -0.47 -7.69 -0.81
N GLU A 91 -1.28 -6.93 -0.07
CA GLU A 91 -0.82 -6.01 0.98
C GLU A 91 -0.01 -6.71 2.07
N GLU A 92 -0.46 -7.88 2.53
CA GLU A 92 0.24 -8.67 3.56
C GLU A 92 1.67 -9.02 3.13
N GLU A 93 1.88 -9.32 1.85
CA GLU A 93 3.21 -9.61 1.30
C GLU A 93 4.04 -8.34 1.12
N ALA A 94 3.41 -7.23 0.72
CA ALA A 94 4.06 -5.92 0.59
C ALA A 94 4.65 -5.43 1.93
N MET A 95 3.99 -5.74 3.05
CA MET A 95 4.42 -5.33 4.40
C MET A 95 5.86 -5.70 4.72
N LYS A 96 6.34 -6.88 4.30
CA LYS A 96 7.72 -7.30 4.51
C LYS A 96 8.71 -6.29 3.92
N TYR A 97 8.40 -5.78 2.73
CA TYR A 97 9.26 -4.84 2.00
C TYR A 97 9.10 -3.42 2.55
N LEU A 98 7.88 -2.99 2.87
CA LEU A 98 7.63 -1.72 3.55
C LEU A 98 8.42 -1.58 4.86
N ILE A 99 8.44 -2.64 5.67
CA ILE A 99 9.24 -2.70 6.91
C ILE A 99 10.73 -2.51 6.58
N LYS A 100 11.27 -3.29 5.64
CA LYS A 100 12.68 -3.21 5.27
C LYS A 100 13.08 -1.83 4.72
N LEU A 101 12.23 -1.23 3.89
CA LEU A 101 12.45 0.10 3.31
C LEU A 101 12.40 1.19 4.38
N CYS A 102 11.41 1.14 5.28
CA CYS A 102 11.31 2.08 6.39
C CYS A 102 12.47 1.92 7.40
N ASP A 103 12.93 0.70 7.65
CA ASP A 103 14.12 0.45 8.49
C ASP A 103 15.41 0.98 7.86
N ALA A 104 15.47 1.03 6.53
CA ALA A 104 16.53 1.73 5.80
C ALA A 104 16.35 3.25 5.72
N ASN A 105 15.39 3.83 6.46
CA ASN A 105 15.08 5.26 6.51
C ASN A 105 14.64 5.88 5.17
N LEU A 106 14.05 5.09 4.28
CA LEU A 106 13.31 5.61 3.13
C LEU A 106 11.94 6.10 3.64
N ILE A 107 11.86 7.39 3.96
CA ILE A 107 10.80 7.96 4.80
C ILE A 107 9.42 7.86 4.12
N GLU A 108 9.34 7.95 2.80
CA GLU A 108 8.11 7.74 2.04
C GLU A 108 7.50 6.35 2.29
N TYR A 109 8.34 5.33 2.48
CA TYR A 109 7.89 3.98 2.83
C TYR A 109 7.56 3.83 4.31
N CYS A 110 8.11 4.67 5.19
CA CYS A 110 7.61 4.76 6.58
C CYS A 110 6.20 5.34 6.63
N MET A 111 5.91 6.34 5.81
CA MET A 111 4.56 6.89 5.67
C MET A 111 3.58 5.81 5.21
N GLY A 112 3.93 5.07 4.14
CA GLY A 112 3.15 3.93 3.66
C GLY A 112 2.97 2.84 4.72
N LEU A 113 4.05 2.41 5.37
CA LEU A 113 4.01 1.39 6.42
C LEU A 113 3.04 1.74 7.55
N GLY A 114 3.08 2.98 8.04
CA GLY A 114 2.17 3.41 9.11
C GLY A 114 0.71 3.48 8.66
N TRP A 115 0.47 3.84 7.40
CA TRP A 115 -0.86 3.81 6.79
C TRP A 115 -1.43 2.38 6.74
N GLU A 116 -0.67 1.47 6.13
CA GLU A 116 -1.05 0.07 5.93
C GLU A 116 -1.28 -0.65 7.26
N ASP A 117 -0.46 -0.35 8.27
CA ASP A 117 -0.61 -0.89 9.62
C ASP A 117 -1.92 -0.49 10.30
N ILE A 118 -2.42 0.70 10.04
CA ILE A 118 -3.70 1.16 10.61
C ILE A 118 -4.86 0.59 9.79
N GLU A 119 -4.76 0.63 8.46
CA GLU A 119 -5.86 0.27 7.57
C GLU A 119 -6.15 -1.23 7.57
N PHE A 120 -5.10 -2.06 7.44
CA PHE A 120 -5.25 -3.49 7.21
C PHE A 120 -4.89 -4.35 8.42
N ASN A 121 -3.79 -4.03 9.11
CA ASN A 121 -3.26 -4.93 10.16
C ASN A 121 -3.69 -4.57 11.58
N GLY A 122 -4.15 -3.33 11.82
CA GLY A 122 -4.40 -2.79 13.15
C GLY A 122 -3.16 -2.66 14.05
N ASN A 123 -1.94 -2.66 13.48
CA ASN A 123 -0.70 -2.59 14.25
C ASN A 123 -0.32 -1.14 14.61
N ILE A 124 -1.05 -0.58 15.56
CA ILE A 124 -0.92 0.83 15.96
C ILE A 124 0.48 1.17 16.49
N GLN A 125 1.12 0.24 17.21
CA GLN A 125 2.46 0.46 17.77
C GLN A 125 3.54 0.57 16.67
N ARG A 126 3.42 -0.20 15.58
CA ARG A 126 4.33 -0.06 14.44
C ARG A 126 4.00 1.20 13.64
N ALA A 127 2.72 1.52 13.46
CA ALA A 127 2.32 2.76 12.80
C ALA A 127 2.88 4.01 13.49
N ILE A 128 2.82 4.08 14.82
CA ILE A 128 3.41 5.17 15.61
C ILE A 128 4.91 5.29 15.35
N ARG A 129 5.66 4.19 15.45
CA ARG A 129 7.12 4.20 15.20
C ARG A 129 7.46 4.63 13.78
N SER A 130 6.65 4.24 12.80
CA SER A 130 6.82 4.67 11.42
C SER A 130 6.57 6.16 11.26
N PHE A 131 5.51 6.70 11.86
CA PHE A 131 5.21 8.14 11.81
C PHE A 131 6.20 8.99 12.63
N GLU A 132 6.81 8.46 13.69
CA GLU A 132 7.94 9.13 14.37
C GLU A 132 9.08 9.41 13.39
N LYS A 133 9.48 8.43 12.58
CA LYS A 133 10.49 8.65 11.53
C LYS A 133 10.06 9.68 10.49
N VAL A 134 8.77 9.71 10.13
CA VAL A 134 8.22 10.72 9.22
C VAL A 134 8.30 12.12 9.85
N CYS A 135 8.05 12.24 11.15
CA CYS A 135 8.12 13.52 11.87
C CYS A 135 9.50 14.09 11.99
N ASP A 136 10.49 13.23 12.19
CA ASP A 136 11.88 13.64 12.26
C ASP A 136 12.42 14.05 10.87
N SER A 137 11.65 13.80 9.81
CA SER A 137 11.97 14.18 8.43
C SER A 137 11.50 15.60 8.08
N LYS A 138 12.18 16.23 7.12
CA LYS A 138 11.78 17.51 6.52
C LYS A 138 10.88 17.34 5.29
N LEU A 139 10.17 16.22 5.17
CA LEU A 139 9.28 15.97 4.04
C LEU A 139 8.09 16.93 4.05
N LYS A 140 7.63 17.30 2.86
CA LYS A 140 6.39 18.06 2.68
C LYS A 140 5.23 17.23 3.26
N ASN A 141 4.32 17.87 3.99
CA ASN A 141 3.18 17.26 4.68
C ASN A 141 3.53 16.32 5.85
N SER A 142 4.78 16.25 6.31
CA SER A 142 5.14 15.45 7.50
C SER A 142 4.32 15.87 8.74
N GLU A 143 3.96 17.15 8.85
CA GLU A 143 3.14 17.69 9.93
C GLU A 143 1.79 16.98 10.10
N LEU A 144 1.14 16.57 9.00
CA LEU A 144 -0.12 15.81 9.05
C LEU A 144 0.06 14.46 9.74
N PHE A 145 1.14 13.76 9.38
CA PHE A 145 1.49 12.47 9.97
C PHE A 145 1.94 12.63 11.42
N CYS A 146 2.56 13.75 11.79
CA CYS A 146 2.91 14.05 13.18
C CYS A 146 1.71 14.31 14.06
N LYS A 147 0.76 15.09 13.57
CA LYS A 147 -0.50 15.30 14.27
C LYS A 147 -1.22 13.97 14.49
N MET A 148 -1.27 13.11 13.46
CA MET A 148 -1.84 11.77 13.59
C MET A 148 -1.08 10.91 14.60
N ASN A 149 0.25 10.94 14.59
CA ASN A 149 1.09 10.22 15.55
C ASN A 149 0.81 10.62 17.00
N GLU A 150 0.74 11.92 17.28
CA GLU A 150 0.45 12.43 18.63
C GLU A 150 -0.97 12.08 19.09
N GLU A 151 -1.96 12.16 18.20
CA GLU A 151 -3.34 11.73 18.51
C GLU A 151 -3.43 10.23 18.80
N LEU A 152 -2.65 9.39 18.09
CA LEU A 152 -2.57 7.95 18.36
C LEU A 152 -1.88 7.65 19.69
N LYS A 153 -0.76 8.33 19.99
CA LYS A 153 -0.07 8.22 21.28
C LYS A 153 -0.95 8.65 22.44
N SER A 154 -1.75 9.70 22.26
CA SER A 154 -2.74 10.14 23.25
C SER A 154 -3.82 9.08 23.46
N CYS A 155 -4.37 8.53 22.37
CA CYS A 155 -5.37 7.46 22.42
C CYS A 155 -4.86 6.22 23.17
N LEU A 156 -3.59 5.82 22.98
CA LEU A 156 -3.01 4.68 23.71
C LEU A 156 -2.91 4.87 25.23
N LYS A 157 -2.91 6.12 25.72
CA LYS A 157 -2.88 6.44 27.16
C LYS A 157 -4.29 6.53 27.74
N ASP A 158 -5.30 6.67 26.89
CA ASP A 158 -6.70 6.77 27.27
C ASP A 158 -7.37 5.38 27.24
N LYS A 159 -7.91 4.96 28.39
CA LYS A 159 -8.56 3.64 28.53
C LYS A 159 -9.88 3.54 27.78
N GLU A 160 -10.52 4.65 27.45
CA GLU A 160 -11.78 4.68 26.71
C GLU A 160 -11.57 4.74 25.20
N CYS A 161 -10.36 5.06 24.75
CA CYS A 161 -10.05 5.20 23.34
C CYS A 161 -9.69 3.85 22.70
N ASN A 162 -10.38 3.49 21.61
CA ASN A 162 -9.98 2.37 20.77
C ASN A 162 -8.98 2.87 19.70
N PRO A 163 -7.69 2.46 19.75
CA PRO A 163 -6.66 3.01 18.89
C PRO A 163 -6.79 2.60 17.43
N ILE A 164 -7.43 1.46 17.13
CA ILE A 164 -7.70 1.03 15.75
C ILE A 164 -8.80 1.90 15.15
N ILE A 165 -9.91 2.09 15.87
CA ILE A 165 -11.02 2.95 15.40
C ILE A 165 -10.54 4.39 15.24
N LYS A 166 -9.79 4.91 16.22
CA LYS A 166 -9.20 6.25 16.15
C LYS A 166 -8.24 6.36 14.96
N GLY A 167 -7.35 5.40 14.76
CA GLY A 167 -6.42 5.39 13.63
C GLY A 167 -7.12 5.47 12.28
N LYS A 168 -8.13 4.63 12.03
CA LYS A 168 -8.88 4.67 10.76
C LYS A 168 -9.61 5.99 10.54
N ALA A 169 -10.16 6.57 11.61
CA ALA A 169 -10.77 7.90 11.54
C ALA A 169 -9.74 9.00 11.20
N LEU A 170 -8.53 8.90 11.75
CA LEU A 170 -7.43 9.83 11.44
C LEU A 170 -6.96 9.70 10.00
N LEU A 171 -6.78 8.47 9.48
CA LEU A 171 -6.42 8.26 8.07
C LEU A 171 -7.43 8.91 7.14
N LYS A 172 -8.73 8.66 7.37
CA LYS A 172 -9.80 9.26 6.57
C LYS A 172 -9.73 10.78 6.56
N ARG A 173 -9.54 11.41 7.73
CA ARG A 173 -9.35 12.86 7.86
C ARG A 173 -8.12 13.35 7.09
N THR A 174 -7.00 12.64 7.19
CA THR A 174 -5.76 12.98 6.48
C THR A 174 -5.94 12.90 4.96
N VAL A 175 -6.68 11.92 4.42
CA VAL A 175 -7.03 11.87 2.98
C VAL A 175 -7.80 13.12 2.57
N GLU A 176 -8.73 13.58 3.40
CA GLU A 176 -9.54 14.77 3.11
C GLU A 176 -8.70 16.05 3.13
N GLU A 177 -7.72 16.17 4.03
CA GLU A 177 -6.80 17.31 4.14
C GLU A 177 -5.74 17.35 3.00
N LEU A 178 -5.49 16.23 2.33
CA LEU A 178 -4.53 16.11 1.21
C LEU A 178 -5.13 16.43 -0.17
N LYS A 179 -6.46 16.58 -0.27
CA LYS A 179 -7.17 16.93 -1.52
C LYS A 179 -7.17 18.43 -1.76
#